data_AF-A0A1C5RYD8-F1
#
_entry.id   AF-A0A1C5RYD8-F1
#
_cell.length_a   1.000
_cell.length_b   1.000
_cell.length_c   1.000
_cell.angle_alpha   90.00
_cell.angle_beta   90.00
_cell.angle_gamma   90.00
#
_symmetry.space_group_name_H-M   'P 1'
#
loop_
_entity.id
_entity.type
_entity.pdbx_description
1 polymer ?
#
loop_
_entity_poly.entity_id
_entity_poly.type
_entity_poly.pdbx_seq_one_letter_code
_entity_poly.pdbx_strand_id
1 'polypeptide(L)' 'MASKKINCPLVESEIDDEICLDIHMNVEGLAPDWTIPDKVIKKTDYKNVCLNCPNHRDD' A
#
# COMPACT_ATOMS: atom_id res chain seq x y z
N MET A 1 -1.35 5.53 -20.19
CA MET A 1 -2.09 4.87 -19.10
C MET A 1 -2.01 5.82 -17.92
N ALA A 2 -3.14 6.29 -17.40
CA ALA A 2 -3.13 7.31 -16.35
C ALA A 2 -2.89 6.63 -15.00
N SER A 3 -1.70 6.79 -14.43
CA SER A 3 -1.43 6.38 -13.05
C SER A 3 -2.37 7.17 -12.14
N LYS A 4 -3.34 6.45 -11.55
CA LYS A 4 -4.28 7.06 -10.64
C LYS A 4 -3.53 7.32 -9.34
N LYS A 5 -3.72 8.49 -8.76
CA LYS A 5 -3.04 8.83 -7.53
C LYS A 5 -3.95 8.57 -6.34
N ILE A 6 -3.42 7.85 -5.35
CA ILE A 6 -4.13 7.41 -4.15
C ILE A 6 -3.45 8.05 -2.95
N ASN A 7 -4.24 8.66 -2.07
CA ASN A 7 -3.71 9.15 -0.81
C ASN A 7 -3.57 7.99 0.17
N CYS A 8 -2.33 7.60 0.46
CA CYS A 8 -2.06 6.43 1.30
C CYS A 8 -1.72 6.87 2.74
N PRO A 9 -2.49 6.45 3.75
CA PRO A 9 -2.25 6.81 5.16
C PRO A 9 -0.96 6.19 5.72
N LEU A 10 -0.43 5.14 5.08
CA LEU A 10 0.84 4.53 5.45
C LEU A 10 2.03 5.43 5.09
N VAL A 11 1.92 6.02 3.90
CA VAL A 11 2.93 6.88 3.30
C VAL A 11 2.73 8.34 3.72
N GLU A 12 1.55 8.68 4.23
CA GLU A 12 1.13 10.04 4.60
C GLU A 12 1.31 11.01 3.44
N SER A 13 1.18 10.49 2.21
CA SER A 13 1.33 11.23 0.97
C SER A 13 0.58 10.51 -0.15
N GLU A 14 0.39 11.26 -1.23
CA GLU A 14 -0.15 10.75 -2.49
C GLU A 14 0.87 9.82 -3.17
N ILE A 15 0.44 8.60 -3.48
CA ILE A 15 1.21 7.57 -4.19
C ILE A 15 0.48 7.15 -5.46
N ASP A 16 1.20 6.54 -6.40
CA ASP A 16 0.58 5.93 -7.56
C ASP A 16 -0.21 4.65 -7.18
N ASP A 17 -1.24 4.35 -7.97
CA ASP A 17 -2.09 3.15 -7.86
C ASP A 17 -1.25 1.87 -7.90
N GLU A 18 -0.17 1.85 -8.69
CA GLU A 18 0.79 0.74 -8.73
C GLU A 18 1.47 0.50 -7.37
N ILE A 19 1.94 1.56 -6.71
CA ILE A 19 2.53 1.45 -5.36
C ILE A 19 1.46 1.01 -4.35
N CYS A 20 0.21 1.46 -4.51
CA CYS A 20 -0.88 1.02 -3.64
C CYS A 20 -1.17 -0.47 -3.81
N LEU A 21 -1.10 -0.98 -5.05
CA LEU A 21 -1.25 -2.40 -5.38
C LEU A 21 -0.08 -3.22 -4.83
N ASP A 22 1.16 -2.76 -4.97
CA ASP A 22 2.33 -3.42 -4.39
C ASP A 22 2.20 -3.55 -2.86
N ILE A 23 1.72 -2.50 -2.19
CA ILE A 23 1.46 -2.53 -0.75
C ILE A 23 0.36 -3.54 -0.43
N HIS A 24 -0.74 -3.54 -1.16
CA HIS A 24 -1.82 -4.50 -0.99
C HIS A 24 -1.32 -5.94 -1.15
N MET A 25 -0.61 -6.23 -2.25
CA MET A 25 -0.02 -7.55 -2.50
C MET A 25 0.98 -7.94 -1.42
N ASN A 26 1.78 -7.01 -0.88
CA ASN A 26 2.70 -7.32 0.21
C ASN A 26 1.95 -7.64 1.51
N VAL A 27 0.89 -6.89 1.81
CA VAL A 27 0.04 -7.12 2.99
C VAL A 27 -0.66 -8.48 2.92
N GLU A 28 -1.10 -8.90 1.74
CA GLU A 28 -1.64 -10.23 1.46
C GLU A 28 -0.56 -11.34 1.39
N GLY A 29 0.73 -10.98 1.42
CA GLY A 29 1.84 -11.92 1.32
C GLY A 29 2.12 -12.44 -0.10
N LEU A 30 1.54 -11.79 -1.11
CA LEU A 30 1.78 -12.05 -2.53
C LEU A 30 3.04 -11.34 -3.05
N ALA A 31 3.46 -10.24 -2.42
CA ALA A 31 4.66 -9.49 -2.77
C ALA A 31 5.67 -9.41 -1.61
N PRO A 32 6.98 -9.47 -1.89
CA PRO A 32 8.03 -9.33 -0.89
C PRO A 32 8.25 -7.88 -0.45
N ASP A 33 8.80 -7.66 0.74
CA ASP A 33 8.88 -6.31 1.34
C ASP A 33 9.71 -5.30 0.53
N TRP A 34 10.63 -5.74 -0.32
CA TRP A 34 11.44 -4.84 -1.15
C TRP A 34 10.66 -4.13 -2.27
N THR A 35 9.43 -4.58 -2.58
CA THR A 35 8.57 -3.92 -3.57
C THR A 35 7.84 -2.71 -3.00
N ILE A 36 7.79 -2.57 -1.68
CA ILE A 36 7.08 -1.48 -1.01
C ILE A 36 8.05 -0.46 -0.41
N PRO A 37 7.62 0.81 -0.20
CA PRO A 37 8.48 1.82 0.37
C PRO A 37 8.91 1.47 1.80
N ASP A 38 10.19 1.65 2.15
CA ASP A 38 10.70 1.38 3.52
C ASP A 38 9.91 2.07 4.64
N LYS A 39 9.36 3.25 4.36
CA LYS A 39 8.50 3.99 5.31
C LYS A 39 7.25 3.22 5.71
N VAL A 40 6.73 2.36 4.82
CA VAL A 40 5.58 1.49 5.08
C VAL A 40 6.02 0.30 5.92
N ILE A 41 7.10 -0.39 5.55
CA ILE A 41 7.66 -1.54 6.31
C ILE A 41 8.02 -1.15 7.74
N LYS A 42 8.51 0.08 7.94
CA LYS A 42 8.85 0.61 9.26
C LYS A 42 7.63 0.79 10.17
N LYS A 43 6.41 0.90 9.63
CA LYS A 43 5.19 0.91 10.44
C LYS A 43 4.81 -0.52 10.77
N THR A 44 4.89 -0.90 12.03
CA THR A 44 4.55 -2.27 12.48
C THR A 44 3.09 -2.66 12.19
N ASP A 45 2.19 -1.67 12.13
CA ASP A 45 0.75 -1.86 11.87
C ASP A 45 0.38 -1.67 10.38
N TYR A 46 1.35 -1.64 9.46
CA TYR A 46 1.06 -1.27 8.07
C TYR A 46 0.05 -2.21 7.40
N LYS A 47 0.09 -3.50 7.75
CA LYS A 47 -0.85 -4.52 7.27
C LYS A 47 -2.27 -4.19 7.68
N ASN A 48 -2.47 -3.91 8.97
CA ASN A 48 -3.78 -3.63 9.51
C ASN A 48 -4.33 -2.28 9.00
N VAL A 49 -3.48 -1.26 8.86
CA VAL A 49 -3.86 0.02 8.25
C VAL A 49 -4.23 -0.14 6.76
N CYS A 50 -3.53 -0.99 6.00
CA CYS A 50 -3.88 -1.27 4.61
C CYS A 50 -5.20 -2.03 4.49
N LEU A 51 -5.43 -3.06 5.33
CA LEU A 51 -6.67 -3.85 5.37
C LEU A 51 -7.89 -3.01 5.79
N ASN A 52 -7.69 -2.00 6.64
CA ASN A 52 -8.75 -1.07 7.06
C ASN A 52 -8.80 0.20 6.17
N CYS A 53 -8.04 0.25 5.07
CA CYS A 53 -8.03 1.42 4.20
C CYS A 53 -9.33 1.48 3.39
N PRO A 54 -9.98 2.65 3.25
CA PRO A 54 -11.17 2.80 2.40
C PRO A 54 -10.88 2.59 0.91
N ASN A 55 -9.61 2.64 0.51
CA ASN A 55 -9.15 2.32 -0.84
C ASN A 55 -8.67 0.86 -0.99
N HIS A 56 -8.79 0.03 0.05
CA HIS A 56 -8.49 -1.39 -0.06
C HIS A 56 -9.47 -2.00 -1.07
N ARG A 57 -8.95 -2.59 -2.13
CA ARG A 57 -9.76 -3.28 -3.15
C ARG A 57 -9.77 -4.75 -2.77
N ASP A 58 -10.94 -5.24 -2.37
CA ASP A 58 -11.20 -6.67 -2.12
C ASP A 58 -11.55 -7.45 -3.42
N ASP A 59 -11.43 -6.81 -4.60
CA ASP A 59 -11.93 -7.29 -5.91
C ASP A 59 -10.80 -7.43 -6.95
#